data_AF-A0A940R9T7-F1
#
_entry.id   AF-A0A940R9T7-F1
#
_cell.length_a   1.000
_cell.length_b   1.000
_cell.length_c   1.000
_cell.angle_alpha   90.00
_cell.angle_beta   90.00
_cell.angle_gamma   90.00
#
_symmetry.space_group_name_H-M   'P 1'
#
loop_
_entity.id
_entity.type
_entity.pdbx_description
1 polymer ?
#
loop_
_entity_poly.entity_id
_entity_poly.type
_entity_poly.pdbx_seq_one_letter_code
_entity_poly.pdbx_strand_id
1 'polypeptide(L)'
;MILGSFLKQKRIDALLSQGEASRLLGYERSQFLSNVERGKRAPSCDLLRRMCVVYKVDEKEMREQWIEARVIKSKNHATKCWEGSSRS
;
A
#
# COMPACT_ATOMS: atom_id res chain seq x y z
N MET A 1 -4.62 5.33 -3.20
CA MET A 1 -5.42 4.15 -3.58
C MET A 1 -4.61 3.15 -4.39
N ILE A 2 -3.79 3.56 -5.36
CA ILE A 2 -3.00 2.66 -6.24
C ILE A 2 -2.27 1.53 -5.48
N LEU A 3 -1.38 1.86 -4.55
CA LEU A 3 -0.68 0.85 -3.75
C LEU A 3 -1.64 -0.04 -2.94
N GLY A 4 -2.65 0.55 -2.31
CA GLY A 4 -3.59 -0.20 -1.47
C GLY A 4 -4.36 -1.25 -2.28
N SER A 5 -4.79 -0.89 -3.48
CA SER A 5 -5.42 -1.80 -4.44
C SER A 5 -4.46 -2.89 -4.92
N PHE A 6 -3.20 -2.53 -5.23
CA PHE A 6 -2.16 -3.50 -5.58
C PHE A 6 -1.94 -4.53 -4.46
N LEU A 7 -1.74 -4.08 -3.22
CA LEU A 7 -1.54 -4.96 -2.06
C LEU A 7 -2.76 -5.86 -1.82
N LYS A 8 -3.97 -5.32 -1.98
CA LYS A 8 -5.21 -6.10 -1.89
C LYS A 8 -5.25 -7.20 -2.96
N GLN A 9 -4.89 -6.87 -4.20
CA GLN A 9 -4.89 -7.83 -5.30
C GLN A 9 -3.89 -8.95 -5.03
N LYS A 10 -2.64 -8.61 -4.67
CA LYS A 10 -1.60 -9.62 -4.34
C LYS A 10 -1.99 -10.53 -3.19
N ARG A 11 -2.70 -10.01 -2.18
CA ARG A 11 -3.25 -10.85 -1.11
C ARG A 11 -4.29 -11.84 -1.63
N ILE A 12 -5.19 -11.41 -2.51
CA ILE A 12 -6.23 -12.26 -3.10
C ILE A 12 -5.59 -13.31 -4.01
N ASP A 13 -4.58 -12.94 -4.79
CA ASP A 13 -3.82 -13.86 -5.65
C ASP A 13 -3.08 -14.94 -4.83
N ALA A 14 -2.66 -14.58 -3.62
CA ALA A 14 -2.09 -15.51 -2.64
C ALA A 14 -3.17 -16.36 -1.91
N LEU A 15 -4.45 -16.22 -2.26
CA LEU A 15 -5.59 -16.91 -1.66
C LEU A 15 -5.76 -16.67 -0.15
N LEU A 16 -5.40 -15.48 0.32
CA LEU A 16 -5.49 -15.13 1.74
C LEU A 16 -6.67 -14.20 2.01
N SER A 17 -7.45 -14.48 3.05
CA SER A 17 -8.35 -13.49 3.65
C SER A 17 -7.56 -12.36 4.33
N GLN A 18 -8.21 -11.23 4.63
CA GLN A 18 -7.56 -10.16 5.41
C GLN A 18 -7.17 -10.63 6.82
N GLY A 19 -7.93 -11.55 7.42
CA GLY A 19 -7.65 -12.09 8.74
C GLY A 19 -6.39 -12.96 8.74
N GLU A 20 -6.29 -13.88 7.78
CA GLU A 20 -5.12 -14.76 7.64
C GLU A 20 -3.87 -13.97 7.31
N ALA A 21 -3.94 -13.06 6.33
CA ALA A 21 -2.82 -12.19 5.97
C ALA A 21 -2.35 -11.34 7.16
N SER A 22 -3.28 -10.78 7.95
CA SER A 22 -2.93 -10.02 9.16
C SER A 22 -2.13 -10.88 10.14
N ARG A 23 -2.59 -12.11 10.41
CA ARG A 23 -1.90 -13.04 11.32
C ARG A 23 -0.51 -13.42 10.80
N LEU A 24 -0.39 -13.75 9.51
CA LEU A 24 0.89 -14.08 8.87
C LEU A 24 1.88 -12.90 8.88
N LEU A 25 1.38 -11.68 8.82
CA LEU A 25 2.18 -10.46 8.92
C LEU A 25 2.49 -10.05 10.38
N GLY A 26 2.08 -10.86 11.37
CA GLY A 26 2.34 -10.62 12.79
C GLY A 26 1.42 -9.57 13.43
N TYR A 27 0.23 -9.35 12.88
CA TYR A 27 -0.77 -8.44 13.43
C TYR A 27 -2.03 -9.20 13.83
N GLU A 28 -2.44 -9.05 15.10
CA GLU A 28 -3.65 -9.69 15.61
C GLU A 28 -4.94 -9.10 15.04
N ARG A 29 -4.93 -7.79 14.70
CA ARG A 29 -6.13 -7.04 14.28
C ARG A 29 -6.16 -6.79 12.77
N SER A 30 -7.12 -7.40 12.08
CA SER A 30 -7.37 -7.26 10.63
C SER A 30 -7.67 -5.83 10.18
N GLN A 31 -8.17 -4.95 11.08
CA GLN A 31 -8.43 -3.55 10.77
C GLN A 31 -7.19 -2.80 10.25
N PHE A 32 -6.00 -3.17 10.73
CA PHE A 32 -4.76 -2.58 10.27
C PHE A 32 -4.57 -2.81 8.77
N LEU A 33 -4.67 -4.07 8.33
CA LEU A 33 -4.51 -4.42 6.93
C LEU A 33 -5.59 -3.78 6.05
N SER A 34 -6.84 -3.75 6.51
CA SER A 34 -7.92 -3.04 5.82
C SER A 34 -7.64 -1.54 5.65
N ASN A 35 -7.04 -0.88 6.66
CA ASN A 35 -6.65 0.53 6.54
C ASN A 35 -5.51 0.73 5.54
N VAL A 36 -4.57 -0.23 5.44
CA VAL A 36 -3.49 -0.21 4.45
C VAL A 36 -4.04 -0.38 3.03
N GLU A 37 -4.90 -1.39 2.81
CA GLU A 37 -5.49 -1.66 1.50
C GLU A 37 -6.39 -0.52 0.99
N ARG A 38 -7.04 0.22 1.88
CA ARG A 38 -7.80 1.42 1.52
C ARG A 38 -6.93 2.67 1.35
N GLY A 39 -5.63 2.58 1.64
CA GLY A 39 -4.71 3.71 1.61
C GLY A 39 -4.93 4.74 2.72
N LYS A 40 -5.70 4.40 3.77
CA LYS A 40 -5.86 5.22 4.98
C LYS A 40 -4.62 5.20 5.85
N ARG A 41 -3.83 4.12 5.78
CA ARG A 41 -2.56 3.98 6.48
C ARG A 41 -1.46 3.62 5.49
N ALA A 42 -0.34 4.33 5.57
CA ALA A 42 0.85 3.97 4.79
C ALA A 42 1.55 2.76 5.44
N PRO A 43 1.90 1.72 4.68
CA PRO A 43 2.73 0.64 5.19
C PRO A 43 4.19 1.12 5.39
N SER A 44 4.90 0.49 6.32
CA SER A 44 6.36 0.66 6.47
C SER A 44 7.12 -0.23 5.49
N CYS A 45 8.40 0.07 5.24
CA CYS A 45 9.25 -0.77 4.38
C CYS A 45 9.34 -2.21 4.90
N ASP A 46 9.48 -2.40 6.22
CA ASP A 46 9.55 -3.74 6.83
C ASP A 46 8.24 -4.51 6.68
N LEU A 47 7.10 -3.83 6.67
CA LEU A 47 5.82 -4.45 6.36
C LEU A 47 5.77 -4.87 4.89
N LEU A 48 6.20 -4.01 3.96
CA LEU A 48 6.23 -4.33 2.53
C LEU A 48 7.12 -5.54 2.25
N ARG A 49 8.31 -5.64 2.88
CA ARG A 49 9.18 -6.83 2.75
C ARG A 49 8.51 -8.10 3.27
N ARG A 50 7.83 -8.04 4.42
CA ARG A 50 7.05 -9.19 4.92
C ARG A 50 5.91 -9.56 3.97
N MET A 51 5.25 -8.57 3.36
CA MET A 51 4.23 -8.82 2.34
C MET A 51 4.81 -9.48 1.09
N CYS A 52 6.04 -9.20 0.67
CA CYS A 52 6.70 -9.93 -0.42
C CYS A 52 6.74 -11.44 -0.14
N VAL A 53 7.15 -11.82 1.08
CA VAL A 53 7.20 -13.22 1.51
C VAL A 53 5.79 -13.83 1.59
N VAL A 54 4.87 -13.18 2.29
CA VAL A 54 3.52 -13.73 2.55
C VAL A 54 2.67 -13.79 1.29
N TYR A 55 2.77 -12.79 0.41
CA TYR A 55 1.98 -12.71 -0.82
C TYR A 55 2.70 -13.29 -2.04
N LYS A 56 3.92 -13.82 -1.86
CA LYS A 56 4.77 -14.35 -2.95
C LYS A 56 4.96 -13.34 -4.09
N VAL A 57 5.26 -12.10 -3.71
CA VAL A 57 5.50 -10.99 -4.63
C VAL A 57 6.99 -10.72 -4.69
N ASP A 58 7.50 -10.49 -5.89
CA ASP A 58 8.90 -10.12 -6.08
C ASP A 58 9.21 -8.74 -5.43
N GLU A 59 10.37 -8.63 -4.78
CA GLU A 59 10.74 -7.41 -4.07
C GLU A 59 10.92 -6.21 -5.00
N LYS A 60 11.40 -6.43 -6.24
CA LYS A 60 11.55 -5.36 -7.23
C LYS A 60 10.17 -4.85 -7.66
N GLU A 61 9.22 -5.76 -7.95
CA GLU A 61 7.83 -5.38 -8.27
C GLU A 61 7.20 -4.57 -7.12
N MET A 62 7.31 -5.05 -5.88
CA MET A 62 6.79 -4.35 -4.70
C MET A 62 7.40 -2.95 -4.54
N ARG A 63 8.71 -2.83 -4.75
CA ARG A 63 9.44 -1.56 -4.65
C ARG A 63 8.99 -0.57 -5.72
N GLU A 64 8.86 -1.02 -6.97
CA GLU A 64 8.41 -0.19 -8.09
C GLU A 64 7.01 0.38 -7.82
N GLN A 65 6.07 -0.48 -7.41
CA GLN A 65 4.71 -0.07 -7.07
C GLN A 65 4.66 0.90 -5.88
N TRP A 66 5.54 0.74 -4.89
CA TRP A 66 5.64 1.68 -3.77
C TRP A 66 6.14 3.06 -4.20
N ILE A 67 7.19 3.10 -5.02
CA ILE A 67 7.77 4.35 -5.53
C ILE A 67 6.75 5.07 -6.41
N GLU A 68 6.12 4.35 -7.34
CA GLU A 68 5.11 4.91 -8.24
C GLU A 68 3.96 5.55 -7.45
N ALA A 69 3.41 4.86 -6.46
CA ALA A 69 2.35 5.39 -5.62
C ALA A 69 2.77 6.65 -4.85
N ARG A 70 4.04 6.74 -4.42
CA ARG A 70 4.60 7.93 -3.74
C ARG A 70 4.79 9.09 -4.70
N VAL A 71 5.32 8.84 -5.89
CA VAL A 71 5.49 9.86 -6.94
C VAL A 71 4.15 10.46 -7.33
N ILE A 72 3.13 9.63 -7.59
CA ILE A 72 1.79 10.09 -7.94
C ILE A 72 1.18 10.93 -6.81
N LYS A 73 1.29 10.48 -5.56
CA LYS A 73 0.80 11.25 -4.40
C LYS A 73 1.51 12.61 -4.29
N SER A 74 2.83 12.63 -4.49
CA SER A 74 3.62 13.86 -4.44
C SER A 74 3.24 14.82 -5.56
N LYS A 75 3.08 14.32 -6.80
CA LYS A 75 2.63 15.12 -7.95
C LYS A 75 1.26 15.75 -7.69
N ASN A 76 0.28 14.95 -7.26
CA ASN A 76 -1.07 15.46 -6.96
C ASN A 76 -1.05 16.53 -5.87
N HIS A 77 -0.21 16.36 -4.84
CA HIS A 77 -0.05 17.36 -3.80
C HIS A 77 0.58 18.66 -4.33
N ALA A 78 1.67 18.55 -5.09
CA ALA A 78 2.33 19.70 -5.71
C ALA A 78 1.38 20.47 -6.64
N THR A 79 0.64 19.78 -7.52
CA THR A 79 -0.38 20.38 -8.38
C THR A 79 -1.45 21.10 -7.57
N LYS A 80 -1.98 20.47 -6.53
CA LYS A 80 -2.99 21.10 -5.65
C LYS A 80 -2.47 22.36 -4.95
N CYS A 81 -1.24 22.32 -4.46
CA CYS A 81 -0.59 23.48 -3.83
C CYS A 81 -0.37 24.61 -4.86
N TRP A 82 0.07 24.28 -6.07
CA TRP A 82 0.30 25.25 -7.14
C TRP A 82 -1.01 25.91 -7.60
N GLU A 83 -2.03 25.11 -7.94
CA GLU A 83 -3.34 25.61 -8.42
C GLU A 83 -4.13 26.36 -7.33
N GLY A 84 -4.00 25.92 -6.08
CA GLY A 84 -4.61 26.60 -4.93
C GLY A 84 -3.98 27.96 -4.63
N SER A 85 -2.75 28.20 -5.08
CA SER A 85 -2.04 29.47 -4.90
C SER A 85 -2.35 30.50 -6.01
N SER A 86 -2.96 30.07 -7.12
CA SER A 86 -3.32 30.93 -8.27
C SER A 86 -4.69 31.61 -8.14
N ARG A 87 -5.37 31.42 -7.01
CA ARG A 87 -6.63 32.11 -6.65
C ARG A 87 -6.39 32.95 -5.40
N SER A 88 -5.74 34.09 -5.56
CA SER A 88 -5.68 35.20 -4.58
C SER A 88 -5.48 36.49 -5.35
#